data_AF-A0A0J6KII0-F1
#
_entry.id   AF-A0A0J6KII0-F1
#
_cell.length_a   1.000
_cell.length_b   1.000
_cell.length_c   1.000
_cell.angle_alpha   90.00
_cell.angle_beta   90.00
_cell.angle_gamma   90.00
#
_symmetry.space_group_name_H-M   'P 1'
#
loop_
_entity.id
_entity.type
_entity.pdbx_description
1 polymer ?
#
loop_
_entity_poly.entity_id
_entity_poly.type
_entity_poly.pdbx_seq_one_letter_code
_entity_poly.pdbx_strand_id
1 'polypeptide(L)' 'MASYVLIRGWIECDFKDVVKIKESVESCWMKFSEFQVEEAVAVLYGKGWSFPVEPINWVSFVFLVQA' A
#
# COMPACT_ATOMS: atom_id res chain seq x y z
N MET A 1 6.74 -7.90 24.08
CA MET A 1 7.35 -6.65 23.61
C MET A 1 6.91 -6.43 22.18
N ALA A 2 6.03 -5.46 21.91
CA ALA A 2 5.69 -5.10 20.54
C ALA A 2 6.79 -4.15 20.03
N SER A 3 7.80 -4.73 19.37
CA SER A 3 8.76 -3.95 18.60
C SER A 3 8.02 -3.32 17.42
N TYR A 4 8.03 -1.99 17.33
CA TYR A 4 7.54 -1.28 16.16
C TYR A 4 8.44 -1.62 14.97
N VAL A 5 7.91 -2.37 14.01
CA VAL A 5 8.56 -2.61 12.72
C VAL A 5 7.69 -1.94 11.67
N LEU A 6 8.16 -0.82 11.13
CA LEU A 6 7.52 -0.14 10.01
C LEU A 6 7.84 -0.90 8.72
N ILE A 7 7.10 -1.97 8.44
CA ILE A 7 7.13 -2.60 7.11
C ILE A 7 6.22 -1.77 6.20
N ARG A 8 6.71 -0.62 5.73
CA ARG A 8 6.13 0.05 4.55
C ARG A 8 6.99 -0.35 3.36
N GLY A 9 6.72 -1.54 2.82
CA GLY A 9 7.24 -1.86 1.50
C GLY A 9 6.69 -0.82 0.52
N TRP A 10 7.57 -0.13 -0.20
CA TRP A 10 7.14 0.79 -1.25
C TRP A 10 7.14 0.04 -2.58
N ILE A 11 6.02 0.13 -3.29
CA ILE A 11 5.92 -0.33 -4.67
C ILE A 11 6.00 0.91 -5.54
N GLU A 12 7.14 1.08 -6.21
CA GLU A 12 7.28 2.06 -7.27
C GLU A 12 6.53 1.55 -8.50
N CYS A 13 5.63 2.39 -9.03
CA CYS A 13 4.81 2.09 -10.20
C CYS A 13 4.35 3.38 -10.87
N ASP A 14 3.93 3.28 -12.13
CA ASP A 14 3.25 4.39 -12.80
C ASP A 14 1.90 4.65 -12.13
N PHE A 15 1.47 5.92 -12.07
CA PHE A 15 0.19 6.29 -11.45
C PHE A 15 -1.02 5.55 -12.08
N LYS A 16 -0.94 5.24 -13.38
CA LYS A 16 -1.98 4.45 -14.10
C LYS A 16 -2.19 3.04 -13.53
N ASP A 17 -1.18 2.48 -12.87
CA ASP A 17 -1.22 1.11 -12.34
C ASP A 17 -1.74 1.05 -10.90
N VAL A 18 -1.87 2.20 -10.22
CA VAL A 18 -2.30 2.29 -8.80
C VAL A 18 -3.64 1.62 -8.57
N VAL A 19 -4.61 1.83 -9.48
CA VAL A 19 -5.95 1.21 -9.37
C VAL A 19 -5.86 -0.31 -9.41
N LYS A 20 -5.12 -0.85 -10.37
CA LYS A 20 -4.95 -2.30 -10.53
C LYS A 20 -4.21 -2.93 -9.35
N ILE A 21 -3.22 -2.23 -8.80
CA ILE A 21 -2.49 -2.68 -7.61
C ILE A 21 -3.44 -2.71 -6.40
N LYS A 22 -4.25 -1.65 -6.22
CA LYS A 22 -5.24 -1.60 -5.14
C LYS A 22 -6.22 -2.77 -5.22
N GLU A 23 -6.79 -3.03 -6.40
CA GLU A 23 -7.70 -4.17 -6.62
C GLU A 23 -7.02 -5.51 -6.33
N SER A 24 -5.75 -5.66 -6.74
CA SER A 24 -4.97 -6.87 -6.47
C SER A 24 -4.76 -7.07 -4.97
N VAL A 25 -4.39 -6.02 -4.25
CA VAL A 25 -4.22 -6.02 -2.79
C VAL A 25 -5.54 -6.40 -2.09
N GLU A 26 -6.64 -5.77 -2.46
CA GLU A 26 -7.98 -6.07 -1.89
C GLU A 26 -8.38 -7.52 -2.18
N SER A 27 -8.15 -8.02 -3.39
CA SER A 27 -8.48 -9.41 -3.76
C SER A 27 -7.67 -10.45 -2.98
N CYS A 28 -6.39 -10.15 -2.71
CA CYS A 28 -5.55 -11.00 -1.86
C CYS A 28 -6.03 -10.97 -0.41
N TRP A 29 -6.39 -9.78 0.10
CA TRP A 29 -6.89 -9.67 1.46
C TRP A 29 -8.21 -10.37 1.66
N MET A 30 -9.12 -10.41 0.67
CA MET A 30 -10.36 -11.18 0.76
C MET A 30 -10.14 -12.69 0.96
N LYS A 31 -8.94 -13.20 0.67
CA LYS A 31 -8.55 -14.60 0.88
C LYS A 31 -7.86 -14.84 2.23
N PHE A 32 -7.95 -13.91 3.18
CA PHE A 32 -7.27 -14.00 4.47
C PHE A 32 -7.52 -15.32 5.21
N SER A 33 -8.71 -15.90 5.06
CA SER A 33 -9.10 -17.16 5.68
C SER A 33 -8.32 -18.37 5.16
N GLU A 34 -7.86 -18.33 3.90
CA GLU A 34 -7.01 -19.37 3.30
C GLU A 34 -5.60 -19.40 3.95
N PHE A 35 -5.19 -18.30 4.57
CA PHE A 35 -3.87 -18.13 5.21
C PHE A 35 -3.91 -18.24 6.74
N GLN A 36 -5.02 -18.74 7.32
CA GLN A 36 -5.21 -18.85 8.77
C GLN A 36 -5.08 -17.51 9.51
N VAL A 37 -5.40 -16.40 8.83
CA VAL A 37 -5.42 -15.05 9.42
C VAL A 37 -6.83 -14.75 9.91
N GLU A 38 -6.96 -14.22 11.12
CA GLU A 38 -8.25 -13.75 11.62
C GLU A 38 -8.70 -12.46 10.90
N GLU A 39 -10.00 -12.27 10.71
CA GLU A 39 -10.55 -11.10 10.03
C GLU A 39 -10.08 -9.78 10.67
N ALA A 40 -10.09 -9.69 12.00
CA ALA A 40 -9.63 -8.51 12.72
C ALA A 40 -8.16 -8.18 12.43
N VAL A 41 -7.32 -9.20 12.27
CA VAL A 41 -5.90 -9.08 11.94
C VAL A 41 -5.71 -8.66 10.47
N ALA A 42 -6.49 -9.24 9.55
CA ALA A 42 -6.47 -8.84 8.14
C ALA A 42 -6.90 -7.38 7.95
N VAL A 43 -7.97 -6.95 8.63
CA VAL A 43 -8.42 -5.55 8.64
C VAL A 43 -7.36 -4.63 9.22
N LEU A 44 -6.67 -5.06 10.29
CA LEU A 44 -5.59 -4.28 10.90
C LEU A 44 -4.42 -4.08 9.93
N TYR A 45 -3.95 -5.14 9.28
CA TYR A 45 -2.81 -5.05 8.35
C TYR A 45 -3.18 -4.38 7.02
N GLY A 46 -4.42 -4.50 6.55
CA GLY A 46 -4.92 -3.79 5.38
C GLY A 46 -4.79 -2.27 5.49
N LYS A 47 -4.93 -1.72 6.72
CA LYS A 47 -4.73 -0.28 6.99
C LYS A 47 -3.30 0.21 6.79
N GLY A 48 -2.33 -0.68 6.60
CA GLY A 48 -0.95 -0.32 6.30
C GLY A 48 -0.75 0.22 4.88
N TRP A 49 -1.69 -0.05 3.97
CA TRP A 49 -1.63 0.42 2.59
C TRP A 49 -2.04 1.88 2.47
N SER A 50 -1.26 2.64 1.68
CA SER A 50 -1.57 4.02 1.31
C SER A 50 -1.42 4.13 -0.20
N PHE A 51 -2.49 4.55 -0.87
CA PHE A 51 -2.53 4.71 -2.33
C PHE A 51 -2.67 6.19 -2.67
N PRO A 52 -1.86 6.72 -3.61
CA PRO A 52 -1.99 8.09 -4.06
C PRO A 52 -3.32 8.28 -4.81
N VAL A 53 -3.96 9.42 -4.58
CA VAL A 53 -5.22 9.81 -5.26
C VAL A 53 -4.96 10.73 -6.45
N GLU A 54 -3.79 11.35 -6.49
CA GLU A 54 -3.32 12.30 -7.50
C GLU A 54 -1.93 11.86 -7.99
N PRO A 55 -1.59 12.07 -9.28
CA PRO A 55 -0.25 11.84 -9.76
C PRO A 55 0.70 12.88 -9.14
N ILE A 56 1.63 12.41 -8.31
CA ILE A 56 2.65 13.24 -7.68
C ILE A 56 3.98 12.96 -8.37
N ASN A 57 4.63 14.00 -8.90
CA ASN A 57 6.02 13.91 -9.29
C ASN A 57 6.89 13.97 -8.03
N TRP A 58 7.13 12.80 -7.43
CA TRP A 58 7.92 12.65 -6.21
C TRP A 58 9.36 13.16 -6.38
N VAL A 59 9.92 13.04 -7.59
CA VAL A 59 11.26 13.56 -7.89
C VAL A 59 11.26 15.09 -7.80
N SER A 60 10.30 15.76 -8.44
CA SER A 60 10.15 17.21 -8.33
C SER A 60 9.88 17.66 -6.89
N PHE A 61 9.07 16.92 -6.13
CA PHE A 61 8.81 17.23 -4.73
C PHE A 61 10.06 17.13 -3.84
N VAL A 62 10.84 16.04 -3.99
CA VAL A 62 12.04 15.79 -3.18
C VAL A 62 13.17 16.75 -3.52
N PHE A 63 13.36 17.04 -4.82
CA PHE A 63 14.47 17.88 -5.28
C PHE A 63 14.09 19.35 -5.48
N LEU A 64 12.84 19.73 -5.18
CA LEU A 64 12.28 21.08 -5.40
C LEU A 64 12.52 21.61 -6.83
N VAL A 65 12.58 20.71 -7.81
CA VAL A 65 12.80 21.08 -9.22
C VAL A 65 11.44 21.40 -9.83
N GLN A 66 11.28 22.64 -10.32
CA GLN A 66 10.10 23.03 -11.08
C GLN A 66 9.96 22.11 -12.30
N ALA A 67 8.80 21.48 -12.41
CA ALA A 67 8.43 20.61 -13.53
C ALA A 67 8.15 21.42 -14.80
#